data_AF-A0A8B8E5D2-F1
#
_entry.id   AF-A0A8B8E5D2-F1
#
_cell.length_a   1.000
_cell.length_b   1.000
_cell.length_c   1.000
_cell.angle_alpha   90.00
_cell.angle_beta   90.00
_cell.angle_gamma   90.00
#
_symmetry.space_group_name_H-M   'P 1'
#
loop_
_entity.id
_entity.type
_entity.pdbx_description
1 polymer ?
#
loop_
_entity_poly.entity_id
_entity_poly.type
_entity_poly.pdbx_seq_one_letter_code
_entity_poly.pdbx_strand_id
1 'polypeptide(L)'
;MLKSIILTSLIFTIPLEIIENTTRSSNDTMMFDQSLCPRNDGNLTTPRTILFDKKSSLGRNKKTNKDTGTAEELSKLTKMITELFNSSRTHFENEKIEIVEKIISITKQSVNESIREIHKFRDESMRILNDFQQNVTLERKQLEGVIKDLIISITNQSVNESIREIHKFRDESMRTLNDFQQNVTLERKQLEGVIKDLFHQCQNESKIEILKLPPYIEKLVQSSQKSFVEEMGQSTENISNFINKFHIDLNDRMQILRNDMQTSFKTMQDQFVDETTDLGVQVASEVQTFRWMLVFIIAVEVLLFLLWCGKGKSKSRQKSPELDISEPVMENSVAVVSFSERNKDLHLKLARSVISSFEIHQVYLGGMTNISTIGLPSKVCLVFVDKNERNIILETDVDVSRTRTSFVEGQIRKGRSQIIVIYCQHAGSNNMTRLYDRSLGNINKQETLRQLQRQNRVLSIDTEFSDYQSNHLRTILNEAFC
;
A
#
# COMPACT_ATOMS: atom_id res chain seq x y z
N MET A 1 -10.84 41.25 0.88
CA MET A 1 -10.62 40.50 -0.38
C MET A 1 -9.39 41.04 -1.12
N LEU A 2 -8.20 41.13 -0.49
CA LEU A 2 -6.95 41.56 -1.19
C LEU A 2 -5.65 41.22 -0.40
N LYS A 3 -5.43 39.95 -0.03
CA LYS A 3 -4.15 39.46 0.57
C LYS A 3 -3.88 37.98 0.21
N SER A 4 -3.80 37.64 -1.07
CA SER A 4 -3.65 36.22 -1.51
C SER A 4 -2.83 36.06 -2.81
N ILE A 5 -1.87 36.96 -3.09
CA ILE A 5 -1.12 36.98 -4.37
C ILE A 5 0.42 37.05 -4.16
N ILE A 6 0.94 36.86 -2.94
CA ILE A 6 2.40 36.90 -2.67
C ILE A 6 2.88 35.65 -1.90
N LEU A 7 2.49 34.46 -2.37
CA LEU A 7 2.99 33.19 -1.80
C LEU A 7 3.06 32.04 -2.83
N THR A 8 3.48 32.33 -4.06
CA THR A 8 3.45 31.33 -5.16
C THR A 8 4.73 31.30 -6.01
N SER A 9 5.80 32.01 -5.60
CA SER A 9 6.98 32.27 -6.44
C SER A 9 8.29 31.66 -5.93
N LEU A 10 8.23 30.63 -5.07
CA LEU A 10 9.43 30.18 -4.33
C LEU A 10 9.50 28.65 -4.07
N ILE A 11 9.19 27.85 -5.10
CA ILE A 11 9.55 26.41 -5.15
C ILE A 11 10.05 26.08 -6.58
N PHE A 12 11.04 25.19 -6.67
CA PHE A 12 11.71 24.64 -7.87
C PHE A 12 12.79 25.49 -8.58
N THR A 13 14.02 25.41 -8.07
CA THR A 13 15.08 24.64 -8.76
C THR A 13 16.25 24.31 -7.82
N ILE A 14 16.49 23.02 -7.57
CA ILE A 14 17.75 22.48 -7.02
C ILE A 14 18.12 21.28 -7.89
N PRO A 15 19.27 21.27 -8.57
CA PRO A 15 19.91 20.04 -9.00
C PRO A 15 20.74 19.49 -7.83
N LEU A 16 20.35 18.31 -7.31
CA LEU A 16 21.28 17.47 -6.56
C LEU A 16 22.25 16.86 -7.58
N GLU A 17 23.54 17.10 -7.43
CA GLU A 17 24.57 16.18 -7.93
C GLU A 17 25.85 16.30 -7.10
N ILE A 18 25.88 15.54 -5.99
CA ILE A 18 27.09 15.16 -5.28
C ILE A 18 26.94 13.67 -4.97
N ILE A 19 27.75 12.83 -5.63
CA ILE A 19 28.35 11.61 -5.07
C ILE A 19 29.73 11.45 -5.74
N GLU A 20 30.74 11.50 -4.87
CA GLU A 20 32.04 10.83 -4.90
C GLU A 20 32.64 10.35 -6.23
N ASN A 21 33.88 10.78 -6.48
CA ASN A 21 34.95 9.79 -6.64
C ASN A 21 36.30 10.33 -6.14
N THR A 22 36.97 9.53 -5.31
CA THR A 22 38.20 9.90 -4.59
C THR A 22 39.41 9.21 -5.22
N THR A 23 40.61 9.76 -5.02
CA THR A 23 41.96 9.17 -5.24
C THR A 23 42.60 9.20 -6.65
N ARG A 24 43.48 10.21 -6.84
CA ARG A 24 44.84 10.20 -7.45
C ARG A 24 45.23 11.68 -7.63
N SER A 25 46.20 12.28 -6.95
CA SER A 25 47.58 11.87 -6.65
C SER A 25 48.35 11.33 -7.85
N SER A 26 48.82 12.26 -8.69
CA SER A 26 50.19 12.27 -9.20
C SER A 26 50.59 13.71 -9.53
N ASN A 27 51.87 14.01 -9.42
CA ASN A 27 52.45 15.25 -9.92
C ASN A 27 52.18 15.38 -11.43
N ASP A 28 52.09 16.60 -11.94
CA ASP A 28 52.96 17.00 -13.05
C ASP A 28 53.11 18.51 -13.19
N THR A 29 54.33 18.92 -13.51
CA THR A 29 54.74 20.31 -13.71
C THR A 29 54.43 20.73 -15.15
N MET A 30 53.59 21.75 -15.36
CA MET A 30 53.47 22.40 -16.66
C MET A 30 54.15 23.77 -16.67
N MET A 31 55.32 23.79 -17.31
CA MET A 31 55.91 25.00 -17.90
C MET A 31 54.95 25.56 -18.95
N PHE A 32 54.68 26.87 -18.91
CA PHE A 32 54.09 27.57 -20.05
C PHE A 32 55.22 28.10 -20.93
N ASP A 33 55.52 27.34 -21.99
CA ASP A 33 56.30 27.81 -23.12
C ASP A 33 55.32 28.42 -24.15
N GLN A 34 55.47 29.71 -24.47
CA GLN A 34 54.69 30.38 -25.51
C GLN A 34 55.63 31.10 -26.46
N SER A 35 55.96 30.43 -27.55
CA SER A 35 56.63 31.00 -28.71
C SER A 35 55.68 31.02 -29.93
N LEU A 36 56.05 31.84 -30.91
CA LEU A 36 55.47 31.92 -32.28
C LEU A 36 54.10 32.59 -32.44
N CYS A 37 54.13 33.85 -32.93
CA CYS A 37 53.69 34.11 -34.30
C CYS A 37 54.58 35.19 -34.98
N PRO A 38 54.87 35.08 -36.28
CA PRO A 38 55.79 35.97 -36.99
C PRO A 38 55.07 37.12 -37.74
N ARG A 39 55.81 38.17 -38.14
CA ARG A 39 55.35 39.03 -39.25
C ARG A 39 56.45 39.80 -40.00
N ASN A 40 56.55 39.44 -41.28
CA ASN A 40 56.95 40.22 -42.47
C ASN A 40 58.27 41.02 -42.48
N ASP A 41 59.22 40.47 -43.24
CA ASP A 41 60.18 41.26 -44.03
C ASP A 41 59.46 42.18 -45.03
N GLY A 42 59.95 43.41 -45.14
CA GLY A 42 59.50 44.41 -46.12
C GLY A 42 60.70 45.05 -46.80
N ASN A 43 60.94 44.70 -48.06
CA ASN A 43 62.13 45.07 -48.84
C ASN A 43 61.90 46.37 -49.64
N LEU A 44 62.99 46.96 -50.16
CA LEU A 44 63.06 48.17 -51.03
C LEU A 44 62.87 49.52 -50.29
N THR A 45 63.50 50.64 -50.66
CA THR A 45 64.16 51.05 -51.92
C THR A 45 65.47 51.84 -51.72
N THR A 46 66.43 51.64 -52.62
CA THR A 46 67.56 52.55 -52.92
C THR A 46 67.07 53.84 -53.63
N PRO A 47 67.89 54.90 -53.72
CA PRO A 47 68.27 55.30 -55.09
C PRO A 47 69.69 55.89 -55.29
N ARG A 48 70.27 55.51 -56.45
CA ARG A 48 71.08 56.32 -57.39
C ARG A 48 72.43 56.89 -56.95
N THR A 49 73.47 56.10 -57.24
CA THR A 49 74.72 56.59 -57.84
C THR A 49 74.43 57.25 -59.19
N ILE A 50 75.06 58.40 -59.48
CA ILE A 50 75.07 58.99 -60.84
C ILE A 50 76.49 58.90 -61.40
N LEU A 51 76.65 58.07 -62.43
CA LEU A 51 77.80 58.09 -63.33
C LEU A 51 77.65 59.26 -64.31
N PHE A 52 78.73 59.96 -64.65
CA PHE A 52 78.80 60.74 -65.88
C PHE A 52 80.02 60.32 -66.70
N ASP A 53 79.82 60.29 -68.02
CA ASP A 53 80.56 59.41 -68.92
C ASP A 53 81.68 60.11 -69.70
N LYS A 54 82.48 59.29 -70.39
CA LYS A 54 83.66 59.64 -71.18
C LYS A 54 83.33 60.24 -72.56
N LYS A 55 84.24 61.13 -72.98
CA LYS A 55 84.76 61.31 -74.37
C LYS A 55 83.81 61.80 -75.48
N SER A 56 84.26 62.89 -76.14
CA SER A 56 84.35 63.08 -77.61
C SER A 56 84.93 64.49 -77.84
N SER A 57 85.54 64.90 -78.96
CA SER A 57 86.32 64.29 -80.04
C SER A 57 86.72 65.43 -81.01
N LEU A 58 87.98 65.42 -81.47
CA LEU A 58 88.48 65.90 -82.78
C LEU A 58 88.06 67.27 -83.39
N GLY A 59 89.07 68.06 -83.79
CA GLY A 59 88.91 69.17 -84.76
C GLY A 59 90.23 69.81 -85.21
N ARG A 60 90.65 69.57 -86.46
CA ARG A 60 91.81 70.18 -87.17
C ARG A 60 91.62 71.72 -87.34
N ASN A 61 92.55 72.59 -87.78
CA ASN A 61 93.89 72.50 -88.40
C ASN A 61 94.54 73.90 -88.49
N LYS A 62 95.86 74.07 -88.28
CA LYS A 62 96.83 74.70 -89.23
C LYS A 62 98.22 74.97 -88.61
N LYS A 63 99.25 74.86 -89.47
CA LYS A 63 100.68 75.11 -89.21
C LYS A 63 101.00 76.58 -88.87
N THR A 64 102.02 76.80 -88.03
CA THR A 64 103.30 77.48 -88.42
C THR A 64 104.42 77.14 -87.43
N ASN A 65 105.68 77.10 -87.89
CA ASN A 65 106.87 76.78 -87.09
C ASN A 65 107.26 77.93 -86.14
N LYS A 66 107.77 77.63 -84.93
CA LYS A 66 109.22 77.68 -84.60
C LYS A 66 109.54 77.37 -83.11
N ASP A 67 110.82 77.06 -82.90
CA ASP A 67 111.65 77.13 -81.69
C ASP A 67 111.34 76.21 -80.48
N THR A 68 112.29 75.31 -80.20
CA THR A 68 112.18 74.16 -79.28
C THR A 68 113.11 74.28 -78.05
N GLY A 69 113.01 75.38 -77.31
CA GLY A 69 113.85 75.64 -76.11
C GLY A 69 113.11 75.60 -74.76
N THR A 70 111.81 75.88 -74.73
CA THR A 70 111.06 76.24 -73.51
C THR A 70 110.05 75.18 -73.03
N ALA A 71 109.82 74.12 -73.79
CA ALA A 71 108.75 73.15 -73.51
C ALA A 71 109.09 72.15 -72.39
N GLU A 72 110.36 71.81 -72.19
CA GLU A 72 110.77 70.78 -71.22
C GLU A 72 110.72 71.30 -69.76
N GLU A 73 111.17 72.53 -69.53
CA GLU A 73 111.04 73.26 -68.26
C GLU A 73 109.56 73.34 -67.82
N LEU A 74 108.66 73.72 -68.73
CA LEU A 74 107.22 73.78 -68.48
C LEU A 74 106.63 72.40 -68.15
N SER A 75 107.12 71.31 -68.77
CA SER A 75 106.68 69.96 -68.46
C SER A 75 107.07 69.53 -67.03
N LYS A 76 108.30 69.81 -66.60
CA LYS A 76 108.76 69.55 -65.21
C LYS A 76 107.97 70.36 -64.19
N LEU A 77 107.75 71.66 -64.45
CA LEU A 77 106.96 72.53 -63.58
C LEU A 77 105.51 72.04 -63.45
N THR A 78 104.89 71.64 -64.57
CA THR A 78 103.52 71.08 -64.57
C THR A 78 103.43 69.80 -63.73
N LYS A 79 104.44 68.93 -63.78
CA LYS A 79 104.48 67.69 -62.98
C LYS A 79 104.59 67.97 -61.48
N MET A 80 105.49 68.88 -61.06
CA MET A 80 105.60 69.29 -59.65
C MET A 80 104.30 69.92 -59.13
N ILE A 81 103.68 70.83 -59.90
CA ILE A 81 102.40 71.44 -59.51
C ILE A 81 101.33 70.36 -59.34
N THR A 82 101.27 69.37 -60.25
CA THR A 82 100.29 68.27 -60.18
C THR A 82 100.51 67.37 -58.96
N GLU A 83 101.77 67.03 -58.63
CA GLU A 83 102.11 66.23 -57.45
C GLU A 83 101.80 66.99 -56.15
N LEU A 84 102.11 68.28 -56.08
CA LEU A 84 101.76 69.14 -54.94
C LEU A 84 100.24 69.23 -54.74
N PHE A 85 99.48 69.45 -55.83
CA PHE A 85 98.02 69.55 -55.80
C PHE A 85 97.36 68.24 -55.36
N ASN A 86 97.88 67.09 -55.83
CA ASN A 86 97.40 65.77 -55.42
C ASN A 86 97.73 65.47 -53.95
N SER A 87 98.93 65.84 -53.47
CA SER A 87 99.30 65.67 -52.05
C SER A 87 98.47 66.54 -51.12
N SER A 88 98.23 67.81 -51.48
CA SER A 88 97.34 68.68 -50.71
C SER A 88 95.90 68.16 -50.75
N ARG A 89 95.44 67.64 -51.89
CA ARG A 89 94.10 67.06 -52.03
C ARG A 89 93.90 65.84 -51.12
N THR A 90 94.84 64.89 -51.09
CA THR A 90 94.73 63.72 -50.20
C THR A 90 94.81 64.12 -48.72
N HIS A 91 95.59 65.14 -48.36
CA HIS A 91 95.59 65.70 -47.00
C HIS A 91 94.19 66.24 -46.63
N PHE A 92 93.59 67.07 -47.48
CA PHE A 92 92.25 67.63 -47.25
C PHE A 92 91.12 66.57 -47.31
N GLU A 93 91.26 65.50 -48.09
CA GLU A 93 90.29 64.40 -48.12
C GLU A 93 90.40 63.54 -46.84
N ASN A 94 91.61 63.25 -46.35
CA ASN A 94 91.83 62.53 -45.09
C ASN A 94 91.36 63.32 -43.86
N GLU A 95 91.67 64.62 -43.78
CA GLU A 95 91.22 65.51 -42.70
C GLU A 95 89.69 65.58 -42.63
N LYS A 96 89.01 65.60 -43.78
CA LYS A 96 87.54 65.51 -43.85
C LYS A 96 87.00 64.16 -43.37
N ILE A 97 87.69 63.06 -43.68
CA ILE A 97 87.30 61.72 -43.18
C ILE A 97 87.43 61.66 -41.66
N GLU A 98 88.54 62.14 -41.08
CA GLU A 98 88.74 62.18 -39.63
C GLU A 98 87.66 63.03 -38.92
N ILE A 99 87.32 64.20 -39.48
CA ILE A 99 86.23 65.05 -38.97
C ILE A 99 84.88 64.31 -39.04
N VAL A 100 84.58 63.60 -40.13
CA VAL A 100 83.33 62.83 -40.28
C VAL A 100 83.28 61.65 -39.32
N GLU A 101 84.37 60.91 -39.13
CA GLU A 101 84.45 59.80 -38.15
C GLU A 101 84.28 60.31 -36.72
N LYS A 102 84.88 61.46 -36.39
CA LYS A 102 84.72 62.12 -35.09
C LYS A 102 83.28 62.58 -34.85
N ILE A 103 82.62 63.15 -35.87
CA ILE A 103 81.19 63.48 -35.81
C ILE A 103 80.36 62.21 -35.59
N ILE A 104 80.59 61.13 -36.35
CA ILE A 104 79.90 59.84 -36.19
C ILE A 104 80.10 59.27 -34.78
N SER A 105 81.31 59.36 -34.22
CA SER A 105 81.61 58.92 -32.86
C SER A 105 80.83 59.72 -31.81
N ILE A 106 80.81 61.05 -31.93
CA ILE A 106 80.06 61.94 -31.03
C ILE A 106 78.55 61.66 -31.14
N THR A 107 78.02 61.50 -32.36
CA THR A 107 76.62 61.14 -32.58
C THR A 107 76.27 59.77 -31.98
N LYS A 108 77.11 58.74 -32.17
CA LYS A 108 76.90 57.42 -31.55
C LYS A 108 76.91 57.51 -30.01
N GLN A 109 77.83 58.27 -29.43
CA GLN A 109 77.88 58.48 -27.98
C GLN A 109 76.61 59.20 -27.47
N SER A 110 76.18 60.26 -28.15
CA SER A 110 74.95 61.00 -27.81
C SER A 110 73.68 60.15 -27.94
N VAL A 111 73.59 59.30 -28.96
CA VAL A 111 72.48 58.35 -29.16
C VAL A 111 72.49 57.28 -28.06
N ASN A 112 73.64 56.68 -27.74
CA ASN A 112 73.76 55.69 -26.67
C ASN A 112 73.39 56.27 -25.30
N GLU A 113 73.78 57.52 -25.01
CA GLU A 113 73.42 58.23 -23.79
C GLU A 113 71.91 58.50 -23.73
N SER A 114 71.31 58.92 -24.85
CA SER A 114 69.85 59.11 -24.96
C SER A 114 69.09 57.80 -24.74
N ILE A 115 69.57 56.69 -25.31
CA ILE A 115 69.02 55.34 -25.10
C ILE A 115 69.12 54.95 -23.61
N ARG A 116 70.25 55.23 -22.95
CA ARG A 116 70.46 54.95 -21.53
C ARG A 116 69.45 55.69 -20.63
N GLU A 117 69.25 56.98 -20.85
CA GLU A 117 68.26 57.75 -20.07
C GLU A 117 66.81 57.34 -20.40
N ILE A 118 66.50 56.94 -21.64
CA ILE A 118 65.19 56.36 -21.99
C ILE A 118 64.95 55.03 -21.24
N HIS A 119 65.95 54.16 -21.15
CA HIS A 119 65.83 52.91 -20.37
C HIS A 119 65.62 53.20 -18.88
N LYS A 120 66.41 54.11 -18.30
CA LYS A 120 66.28 54.53 -16.90
C LYS A 120 64.90 55.15 -16.61
N PHE A 121 64.38 55.99 -17.50
CA PHE A 121 63.02 56.54 -17.40
C PHE A 121 61.94 55.45 -17.49
N ARG A 122 62.10 54.48 -18.40
CA ARG A 122 61.20 53.32 -18.53
C ARG A 122 61.21 52.47 -17.26
N ASP A 123 62.36 52.16 -16.71
CA ASP A 123 62.49 51.29 -15.53
C ASP A 123 61.92 51.98 -14.27
N GLU A 124 62.10 53.30 -14.14
CA GLU A 124 61.47 54.10 -13.09
C GLU A 124 59.93 54.13 -13.26
N SER A 125 59.45 54.34 -14.48
CA SER A 125 58.01 54.32 -14.80
C SER A 125 57.38 52.95 -14.52
N MET A 126 58.09 51.86 -14.80
CA MET A 126 57.66 50.50 -14.48
C MET A 126 57.63 50.24 -12.97
N ARG A 127 58.57 50.79 -12.20
CA ARG A 127 58.56 50.70 -10.73
C ARG A 127 57.33 51.42 -10.16
N ILE A 128 57.10 52.67 -10.55
CA ILE A 128 55.93 53.47 -10.14
C ILE A 128 54.62 52.75 -10.50
N LEU A 129 54.53 52.16 -11.70
CA LEU A 129 53.35 51.39 -12.12
C LEU A 129 53.13 50.13 -11.27
N ASN A 130 54.19 49.39 -10.94
CA ASN A 130 54.10 48.21 -10.09
C ASN A 130 53.69 48.58 -8.65
N ASP A 131 54.25 49.65 -8.09
CA ASP A 131 53.91 50.15 -6.75
C ASP A 131 52.44 50.59 -6.71
N PHE A 132 51.97 51.29 -7.74
CA PHE A 132 50.56 51.65 -7.90
C PHE A 132 49.65 50.41 -7.98
N GLN A 133 50.02 49.39 -8.78
CA GLN A 133 49.25 48.14 -8.87
C GLN A 133 49.22 47.37 -7.55
N GLN A 134 50.31 47.36 -6.78
CA GLN A 134 50.35 46.76 -5.45
C GLN A 134 49.44 47.50 -4.46
N ASN A 135 49.47 48.83 -4.45
CA ASN A 135 48.59 49.65 -3.60
C ASN A 135 47.10 49.43 -3.93
N VAL A 136 46.71 49.48 -5.21
CA VAL A 136 45.33 49.19 -5.65
C VAL A 136 44.92 47.75 -5.26
N THR A 137 45.83 46.79 -5.33
CA THR A 137 45.58 45.40 -4.91
C THR A 137 45.38 45.29 -3.40
N LEU A 138 46.14 46.06 -2.60
CA LEU A 138 46.02 46.11 -1.14
C LEU A 138 44.71 46.77 -0.71
N GLU A 139 44.37 47.93 -1.27
CA GLU A 139 43.10 48.64 -1.03
C GLU A 139 41.90 47.75 -1.38
N ARG A 140 41.95 47.05 -2.53
CA ARG A 140 40.90 46.10 -2.92
C ARG A 140 40.72 44.98 -1.89
N LYS A 141 41.81 44.42 -1.35
CA LYS A 141 41.74 43.39 -0.29
C LYS A 141 41.17 43.92 1.01
N GLN A 142 41.53 45.14 1.40
CA GLN A 142 40.98 45.80 2.59
C GLN A 142 39.48 46.05 2.44
N LEU A 143 39.05 46.59 1.28
CA LEU A 143 37.64 46.82 0.96
C LEU A 143 36.83 45.51 0.93
N GLU A 144 37.40 44.43 0.38
CA GLU A 144 36.77 43.09 0.40
C GLU A 144 36.58 42.57 1.84
N GLY A 145 37.53 42.82 2.74
CA GLY A 145 37.40 42.53 4.17
C GLY A 145 36.24 43.30 4.82
N VAL A 146 36.23 44.63 4.66
CA VAL A 146 35.17 45.50 5.21
C VAL A 146 33.78 45.12 4.69
N ILE A 147 33.66 44.76 3.41
CA ILE A 147 32.40 44.30 2.81
C ILE A 147 31.95 42.96 3.42
N LYS A 148 32.87 42.00 3.65
CA LYS A 148 32.54 40.73 4.30
C LYS A 148 32.05 40.94 5.73
N ASP A 149 32.75 41.77 6.51
CA ASP A 149 32.36 42.07 7.89
C ASP A 149 31.01 42.80 7.96
N LEU A 150 30.73 43.72 7.03
CA LEU A 150 29.44 44.39 6.92
C LEU A 150 28.31 43.42 6.57
N ILE A 151 28.54 42.49 5.62
CA ILE A 151 27.55 41.46 5.26
C ILE A 151 27.27 40.54 6.46
N ILE A 152 28.30 40.11 7.20
CA ILE A 152 28.15 39.30 8.41
C ILE A 152 27.35 40.07 9.47
N SER A 153 27.65 41.35 9.69
CA SER A 153 26.95 42.21 10.65
C SER A 153 25.45 42.36 10.31
N ILE A 154 25.12 42.71 9.06
CA ILE A 154 23.74 42.85 8.58
C ILE A 154 22.99 41.51 8.68
N THR A 155 23.65 40.40 8.31
CA THR A 155 23.05 39.06 8.40
C THR A 155 22.73 38.70 9.85
N ASN A 156 23.68 38.90 10.77
CA ASN A 156 23.48 38.64 12.19
C ASN A 156 22.38 39.53 12.79
N GLN A 157 22.31 40.81 12.40
CA GLN A 157 21.23 41.71 12.83
C GLN A 157 19.87 41.22 12.33
N SER A 158 19.75 40.83 11.05
CA SER A 158 18.52 40.30 10.47
C SER A 158 18.08 38.98 11.11
N VAL A 159 19.03 38.09 11.41
CA VAL A 159 18.78 36.82 12.10
C VAL A 159 18.31 37.07 13.53
N ASN A 160 18.98 37.94 14.28
CA ASN A 160 18.59 38.29 15.65
C ASN A 160 17.19 38.92 15.72
N GLU A 161 16.85 39.80 14.77
CA GLU A 161 15.51 40.39 14.68
C GLU A 161 14.44 39.35 14.34
N SER A 162 14.75 38.41 13.44
CA SER A 162 13.87 37.28 13.11
C SER A 162 13.64 36.37 14.32
N ILE A 163 14.71 36.06 15.08
CA ILE A 163 14.64 35.30 16.34
C ILE A 163 13.74 36.03 17.36
N ARG A 164 13.86 37.35 17.48
CA ARG A 164 13.06 38.18 18.40
C ARG A 164 11.57 38.10 18.08
N GLU A 165 11.17 38.24 16.82
CA GLU A 165 9.76 38.13 16.42
C GLU A 165 9.23 36.69 16.53
N ILE A 166 10.05 35.65 16.29
CA ILE A 166 9.68 34.24 16.54
C ILE A 166 9.40 34.01 18.04
N HIS A 167 10.23 34.54 18.94
CA HIS A 167 10.00 34.44 20.38
C HIS A 167 8.71 35.14 20.81
N LYS A 168 8.47 36.36 20.31
CA LYS A 168 7.24 37.12 20.58
C LYS A 168 5.98 36.39 20.10
N PHE A 169 6.01 35.83 18.88
CA PHE A 169 4.91 35.03 18.34
C PHE A 169 4.67 33.74 19.16
N ARG A 170 5.74 33.07 19.61
CA ARG A 170 5.66 31.91 20.49
C ARG A 170 5.00 32.26 21.83
N ASP A 171 5.41 33.36 22.46
CA ASP A 171 4.87 33.77 23.76
C ASP A 171 3.40 34.20 23.67
N GLU A 172 3.01 34.88 22.59
CA GLU A 172 1.60 35.20 22.29
C GLU A 172 0.77 33.93 22.09
N SER A 173 1.26 32.99 21.26
CA SER A 173 0.61 31.70 21.01
C SER A 173 0.43 30.89 22.30
N MET A 174 1.42 30.89 23.20
CA MET A 174 1.35 30.21 24.49
C MET A 174 0.32 30.84 25.44
N ARG A 175 0.13 32.18 25.40
CA ARG A 175 -0.93 32.84 26.18
C ARG A 175 -2.31 32.41 25.66
N THR A 176 -2.56 32.52 24.36
CA THR A 176 -3.82 32.10 23.75
C THR A 176 -4.15 30.63 24.03
N LEU A 177 -3.15 29.74 24.02
CA LEU A 177 -3.33 28.34 24.37
C LEU A 177 -3.71 28.14 25.85
N ASN A 178 -3.07 28.88 26.77
CA ASN A 178 -3.40 28.83 28.19
C ASN A 178 -4.83 29.37 28.46
N ASP A 179 -5.21 30.47 27.83
CA ASP A 179 -6.56 31.05 27.95
C ASP A 179 -7.62 30.07 27.44
N PHE A 180 -7.36 29.41 26.31
CA PHE A 180 -8.22 28.34 25.78
C PHE A 180 -8.33 27.16 26.74
N GLN A 181 -7.22 26.68 27.32
CA GLN A 181 -7.25 25.60 28.32
C GLN A 181 -8.02 25.97 29.58
N GLN A 182 -7.93 27.23 30.04
CA GLN A 182 -8.72 27.72 31.18
C GLN A 182 -10.22 27.75 30.85
N ASN A 183 -10.60 28.23 29.67
CA ASN A 183 -11.99 28.25 29.21
C ASN A 183 -12.59 26.84 29.12
N VAL A 184 -11.89 25.89 28.47
CA VAL A 184 -12.32 24.48 28.41
C VAL A 184 -12.43 23.85 29.81
N THR A 185 -11.55 24.21 30.73
CA THR A 185 -11.62 23.74 32.13
C THR A 185 -12.83 24.32 32.87
N LEU A 186 -13.20 25.58 32.60
CA LEU A 186 -14.38 26.22 33.17
C LEU A 186 -15.69 25.62 32.62
N GLU A 187 -15.79 25.46 31.31
CA GLU A 187 -16.94 24.81 30.63
C GLU A 187 -17.14 23.38 31.14
N ARG A 188 -16.05 22.60 31.28
CA ARG A 188 -16.11 21.25 31.84
C ARG A 188 -16.68 21.23 33.26
N LYS A 189 -16.30 22.18 34.13
CA LYS A 189 -16.85 22.29 35.49
C LYS A 189 -18.33 22.66 35.50
N GLN A 190 -18.76 23.54 34.60
CA GLN A 190 -20.18 23.90 34.45
C GLN A 190 -20.99 22.69 33.98
N LEU A 191 -20.51 21.97 32.97
CA LEU A 191 -21.17 20.76 32.46
C LEU A 191 -21.25 19.66 33.52
N GLU A 192 -20.20 19.47 34.34
CA GLU A 192 -20.23 18.52 35.45
C GLU A 192 -21.29 18.88 36.51
N GLY A 193 -21.50 20.17 36.78
CA GLY A 193 -22.60 20.66 37.61
C GLY A 193 -23.97 20.30 37.03
N VAL A 194 -24.21 20.66 35.77
CA VAL A 194 -25.48 20.35 35.07
C VAL A 194 -25.77 18.84 35.03
N ILE A 195 -24.75 18.01 34.81
CA ILE A 195 -24.89 16.54 34.83
C ILE A 195 -25.27 16.04 36.23
N LYS A 196 -24.68 16.59 37.30
CA LYS A 196 -25.03 16.24 38.69
C LYS A 196 -26.46 16.63 39.03
N ASP A 197 -26.89 17.81 38.63
CA ASP A 197 -28.26 18.30 38.86
C ASP A 197 -29.29 17.44 38.11
N LEU A 198 -29.05 17.13 36.82
CA LEU A 198 -29.88 16.22 36.04
C LEU A 198 -29.93 14.81 36.64
N PHE A 199 -28.80 14.29 37.12
CA PHE A 199 -28.75 12.96 37.74
C PHE A 199 -29.56 12.92 39.05
N HIS A 200 -29.47 13.97 39.89
CA HIS A 200 -30.31 14.11 41.07
C HIS A 200 -31.80 14.28 40.72
N GLN A 201 -32.13 15.01 39.65
CA GLN A 201 -33.51 15.10 39.16
C GLN A 201 -34.05 13.71 38.76
N CYS A 202 -33.34 12.96 37.91
CA CYS A 202 -33.75 11.62 37.50
C CYS A 202 -33.85 10.64 38.69
N GLN A 203 -32.96 10.74 39.69
CA GLN A 203 -33.08 9.95 40.92
C GLN A 203 -34.35 10.28 41.72
N ASN A 204 -34.73 11.55 41.79
CA ASN A 204 -35.93 11.97 42.51
C ASN A 204 -37.21 11.56 41.75
N GLU A 205 -37.24 11.76 40.43
CA GLU A 205 -38.37 11.36 39.57
C GLU A 205 -38.57 9.84 39.58
N SER A 206 -37.51 9.04 39.36
CA SER A 206 -37.62 7.57 39.44
C SER A 206 -38.02 7.09 40.84
N LYS A 207 -37.57 7.74 41.92
CA LYS A 207 -38.03 7.42 43.28
C LYS A 207 -39.53 7.68 43.47
N ILE A 208 -40.06 8.75 42.86
CA ILE A 208 -41.50 9.06 42.85
C ILE A 208 -42.29 8.03 42.02
N GLU A 209 -41.77 7.57 40.89
CA GLU A 209 -42.42 6.53 40.08
C GLU A 209 -42.37 5.15 40.74
N ILE A 210 -41.24 4.78 41.35
CA ILE A 210 -41.09 3.55 42.13
C ILE A 210 -42.08 3.53 43.31
N LEU A 211 -42.36 4.68 43.95
CA LEU A 211 -43.38 4.78 45.01
C LEU A 211 -44.83 4.61 44.50
N LYS A 212 -45.09 4.79 43.20
CA LYS A 212 -46.41 4.53 42.58
C LYS A 212 -46.57 3.07 42.13
N LEU A 213 -45.48 2.30 42.06
CA LEU A 213 -45.48 0.93 41.57
C LEU A 213 -46.23 -0.07 42.48
N PRO A 214 -46.09 -0.06 43.83
CA PRO A 214 -46.79 -0.99 44.71
C PRO A 214 -48.32 -0.99 44.56
N PRO A 215 -49.06 0.14 44.62
CA PRO A 215 -50.51 0.13 44.47
C PRO A 215 -50.98 -0.20 43.04
N TYR A 216 -50.10 -0.08 42.04
CA TYR A 216 -50.39 -0.55 40.68
C TYR A 216 -50.23 -2.07 40.56
N ILE A 217 -49.14 -2.63 41.10
CA ILE A 217 -48.91 -4.07 41.16
C ILE A 217 -50.00 -4.76 41.97
N GLU A 218 -50.41 -4.19 43.11
CA GLU A 218 -51.50 -4.74 43.94
C GLU A 218 -52.83 -4.82 43.18
N LYS A 219 -53.20 -3.75 42.45
CA LYS A 219 -54.39 -3.77 41.57
C LYS A 219 -54.29 -4.80 40.45
N LEU A 220 -53.10 -4.95 39.83
CA LEU A 220 -52.88 -5.93 38.78
C LEU A 220 -53.00 -7.37 39.31
N VAL A 221 -52.43 -7.65 40.48
CA VAL A 221 -52.54 -8.94 41.17
C VAL A 221 -54.00 -9.25 41.54
N GLN A 222 -54.73 -8.30 42.13
CA GLN A 222 -56.16 -8.47 42.45
C GLN A 222 -57.00 -8.73 41.19
N SER A 223 -56.76 -8.00 40.10
CA SER A 223 -57.44 -8.21 38.82
C SER A 223 -57.12 -9.58 38.20
N SER A 224 -55.86 -10.00 38.27
CA SER A 224 -55.42 -11.30 37.74
C SER A 224 -55.96 -12.47 38.56
N GLN A 225 -55.99 -12.36 39.89
CA GLN A 225 -56.60 -13.36 40.77
C GLN A 225 -58.09 -13.51 40.50
N LYS A 226 -58.80 -12.39 40.30
CA LYS A 226 -60.22 -12.42 39.95
C LYS A 226 -60.47 -13.12 38.60
N SER A 227 -59.75 -12.76 37.55
CA SER A 227 -59.87 -13.40 36.22
C SER A 227 -59.61 -14.91 36.31
N PHE A 228 -58.54 -15.30 37.02
CA PHE A 228 -58.17 -16.71 37.19
C PHE A 228 -59.25 -17.51 37.93
N VAL A 229 -59.88 -16.95 38.97
CA VAL A 229 -61.00 -17.60 39.69
C VAL A 229 -62.23 -17.75 38.78
N GLU A 230 -62.55 -16.73 37.97
CA GLU A 230 -63.67 -16.78 37.02
C GLU A 230 -63.43 -17.82 35.90
N GLU A 231 -62.23 -17.87 35.32
CA GLU A 231 -61.81 -18.86 34.31
C GLU A 231 -61.78 -20.28 34.87
N MET A 232 -61.25 -20.48 36.07
CA MET A 232 -61.25 -21.79 36.74
C MET A 232 -62.67 -22.25 37.11
N GLY A 233 -63.57 -21.32 37.45
CA GLY A 233 -64.99 -21.59 37.64
C GLY A 233 -65.64 -22.13 36.37
N GLN A 234 -65.50 -21.41 35.25
CA GLN A 234 -66.02 -21.83 33.93
C GLN A 234 -65.40 -23.16 33.47
N SER A 235 -64.11 -23.36 33.68
CA SER A 235 -63.42 -24.62 33.35
C SER A 235 -64.00 -25.80 34.16
N THR A 236 -64.25 -25.60 35.46
CA THR A 236 -64.85 -26.62 36.33
C THR A 236 -66.29 -26.96 35.90
N GLU A 237 -67.08 -25.95 35.52
CA GLU A 237 -68.43 -26.13 34.99
C GLU A 237 -68.43 -26.90 33.66
N ASN A 238 -67.52 -26.56 32.74
CA ASN A 238 -67.34 -27.26 31.47
C ASN A 238 -66.92 -28.73 31.66
N ILE A 239 -66.03 -29.02 32.61
CA ILE A 239 -65.62 -30.39 32.96
C ILE A 239 -66.81 -31.17 33.55
N SER A 240 -67.59 -30.56 34.46
CA SER A 240 -68.80 -31.17 35.03
C SER A 240 -69.82 -31.52 33.94
N ASN A 241 -70.09 -30.58 33.03
CA ASN A 241 -70.98 -30.79 31.88
C ASN A 241 -70.48 -31.89 30.93
N PHE A 242 -69.17 -31.97 30.69
CA PHE A 242 -68.57 -33.06 29.91
C PHE A 242 -68.72 -34.42 30.59
N ILE A 243 -68.43 -34.52 31.89
CA ILE A 243 -68.58 -35.77 32.66
C ILE A 243 -70.03 -36.26 32.65
N ASN A 244 -70.99 -35.37 32.88
CA ASN A 244 -72.41 -35.70 32.83
C ASN A 244 -72.83 -36.21 31.44
N LYS A 245 -72.40 -35.53 30.36
CA LYS A 245 -72.66 -35.97 28.99
C LYS A 245 -72.01 -37.33 28.68
N PHE A 246 -70.80 -37.57 29.15
CA PHE A 246 -70.10 -38.84 28.98
C PHE A 246 -70.78 -39.98 29.73
N HIS A 247 -71.26 -39.76 30.95
CA HIS A 247 -72.04 -40.76 31.69
C HIS A 247 -73.36 -41.12 30.99
N ILE A 248 -74.04 -40.14 30.37
CA ILE A 248 -75.25 -40.39 29.59
C ILE A 248 -74.93 -41.25 28.34
N ASP A 249 -73.94 -40.85 27.52
CA ASP A 249 -73.54 -41.60 26.31
C ASP A 249 -73.05 -43.02 26.64
N LEU A 250 -72.27 -43.18 27.73
CA LEU A 250 -71.81 -44.50 28.20
C LEU A 250 -72.98 -45.38 28.63
N ASN A 251 -73.94 -44.84 29.37
CA ASN A 251 -75.11 -45.59 29.84
C ASN A 251 -76.00 -46.04 28.66
N ASP A 252 -76.23 -45.16 27.68
CA ASP A 252 -76.99 -45.50 26.47
C ASP A 252 -76.28 -46.59 25.66
N ARG A 253 -74.96 -46.49 25.43
CA ARG A 253 -74.17 -47.55 24.78
C ARG A 253 -74.23 -48.88 25.54
N MET A 254 -74.17 -48.85 26.87
CA MET A 254 -74.27 -50.05 27.70
C MET A 254 -75.66 -50.69 27.62
N GLN A 255 -76.73 -49.91 27.46
CA GLN A 255 -78.08 -50.45 27.22
C GLN A 255 -78.21 -51.04 25.81
N ILE A 256 -77.67 -50.38 24.78
CA ILE A 256 -77.62 -50.93 23.41
C ILE A 256 -76.88 -52.27 23.42
N LEU A 257 -75.66 -52.31 23.98
CA LEU A 257 -74.86 -53.54 24.06
C LEU A 257 -75.57 -54.66 24.84
N ARG A 258 -76.29 -54.33 25.92
CA ARG A 258 -77.10 -55.30 26.67
C ARG A 258 -78.22 -55.87 25.81
N ASN A 259 -78.93 -55.03 25.06
CA ASN A 259 -80.02 -55.45 24.18
C ASN A 259 -79.50 -56.31 23.02
N ASP A 260 -78.34 -55.95 22.43
CA ASP A 260 -77.67 -56.73 21.39
C ASP A 260 -77.22 -58.11 21.93
N MET A 261 -76.63 -58.16 23.12
CA MET A 261 -76.25 -59.41 23.78
C MET A 261 -77.47 -60.30 24.08
N GLN A 262 -78.57 -59.73 24.57
CA GLN A 262 -79.81 -60.48 24.80
C GLN A 262 -80.43 -61.01 23.50
N THR A 263 -80.41 -60.21 22.43
CA THR A 263 -80.93 -60.60 21.11
C THR A 263 -80.06 -61.69 20.49
N SER A 264 -78.73 -61.57 20.59
CA SER A 264 -77.77 -62.57 20.12
C SER A 264 -77.90 -63.88 20.91
N PHE A 265 -78.02 -63.82 22.24
CA PHE A 265 -78.24 -65.00 23.08
C PHE A 265 -79.55 -65.71 22.73
N LYS A 266 -80.63 -64.96 22.52
CA LYS A 266 -81.91 -65.51 22.08
C LYS A 266 -81.79 -66.16 20.69
N THR A 267 -81.10 -65.50 19.75
CA THR A 267 -80.87 -66.05 18.41
C THR A 267 -80.05 -67.35 18.45
N MET A 268 -79.01 -67.42 19.28
CA MET A 268 -78.26 -68.67 19.52
C MET A 268 -79.11 -69.74 20.19
N GLN A 269 -80.02 -69.38 21.12
CA GLN A 269 -80.93 -70.33 21.75
C GLN A 269 -81.94 -70.89 20.73
N ASP A 270 -82.54 -70.02 19.92
CA ASP A 270 -83.47 -70.41 18.85
C ASP A 270 -82.74 -71.29 17.81
N GLN A 271 -81.53 -70.90 17.38
CA GLN A 271 -80.68 -71.73 16.51
C GLN A 271 -80.32 -73.08 17.14
N PHE A 272 -80.04 -73.16 18.44
CA PHE A 272 -79.73 -74.43 19.10
C PHE A 272 -80.97 -75.33 19.21
N VAL A 273 -82.18 -74.77 19.32
CA VAL A 273 -83.43 -75.54 19.27
C VAL A 273 -83.71 -76.03 17.84
N ASP A 274 -83.52 -75.20 16.82
CA ASP A 274 -83.63 -75.60 15.42
C ASP A 274 -82.58 -76.66 15.06
N GLU A 275 -81.31 -76.47 15.46
CA GLU A 275 -80.21 -77.39 15.17
C GLU A 275 -80.36 -78.70 15.97
N THR A 276 -80.90 -78.70 17.19
CA THR A 276 -81.21 -79.96 17.92
C THR A 276 -82.47 -80.67 17.42
N THR A 277 -83.45 -79.95 16.85
CA THR A 277 -84.60 -80.58 16.20
C THR A 277 -84.23 -81.13 14.81
N ASP A 278 -83.42 -80.42 14.04
CA ASP A 278 -82.86 -80.90 12.77
C ASP A 278 -81.87 -82.04 13.00
N LEU A 279 -81.02 -82.00 14.05
CA LEU A 279 -80.22 -83.15 14.47
C LEU A 279 -81.12 -84.32 14.93
N GLY A 280 -82.30 -84.06 15.51
CA GLY A 280 -83.29 -85.09 15.83
C GLY A 280 -83.88 -85.76 14.58
N VAL A 281 -84.18 -84.98 13.54
CA VAL A 281 -84.64 -85.45 12.22
C VAL A 281 -83.50 -86.17 11.48
N GLN A 282 -82.30 -85.61 11.50
CA GLN A 282 -81.11 -86.18 10.89
C GLN A 282 -80.75 -87.49 11.57
N VAL A 283 -80.70 -87.58 12.91
CA VAL A 283 -80.48 -88.85 13.64
C VAL A 283 -81.59 -89.86 13.38
N ALA A 284 -82.85 -89.45 13.24
CA ALA A 284 -83.92 -90.38 12.83
C ALA A 284 -83.69 -90.93 11.41
N SER A 285 -83.28 -90.06 10.47
CA SER A 285 -82.93 -90.45 9.09
C SER A 285 -81.63 -91.25 9.01
N GLU A 286 -80.65 -90.96 9.86
CA GLU A 286 -79.35 -91.62 9.94
C GLU A 286 -79.47 -92.95 10.65
N VAL A 287 -80.37 -93.14 11.62
CA VAL A 287 -80.72 -94.46 12.17
C VAL A 287 -81.41 -95.33 11.10
N GLN A 288 -82.28 -94.75 10.26
CA GLN A 288 -82.77 -95.45 9.07
C GLN A 288 -81.63 -95.79 8.10
N THR A 289 -80.74 -94.82 7.84
CA THR A 289 -79.62 -95.00 6.93
C THR A 289 -78.59 -95.97 7.49
N PHE A 290 -78.38 -96.07 8.80
CA PHE A 290 -77.52 -97.05 9.46
C PHE A 290 -78.12 -98.45 9.38
N ARG A 291 -79.45 -98.60 9.41
CA ARG A 291 -80.07 -99.91 9.12
C ARG A 291 -79.79 -100.37 7.69
N TRP A 292 -79.66 -99.45 6.73
CA TRP A 292 -79.20 -99.75 5.36
C TRP A 292 -77.67 -99.87 5.24
N MET A 293 -76.91 -99.05 5.99
CA MET A 293 -75.46 -98.99 5.90
C MET A 293 -74.80 -100.14 6.66
N LEU A 294 -75.41 -100.69 7.70
CA LEU A 294 -74.92 -101.89 8.38
C LEU A 294 -75.08 -103.14 7.48
N VAL A 295 -76.10 -103.16 6.61
CA VAL A 295 -76.19 -104.13 5.50
C VAL A 295 -75.07 -103.91 4.46
N PHE A 296 -74.67 -102.66 4.23
CA PHE A 296 -73.64 -102.29 3.25
C PHE A 296 -72.19 -102.43 3.77
N ILE A 297 -71.94 -102.19 5.05
CA ILE A 297 -70.63 -102.30 5.71
C ILE A 297 -70.18 -103.76 5.78
N ILE A 298 -71.11 -104.69 6.02
CA ILE A 298 -70.86 -106.14 5.87
C ILE A 298 -70.37 -106.47 4.44
N ALA A 299 -70.81 -105.73 3.41
CA ALA A 299 -70.34 -105.92 2.04
C ALA A 299 -69.05 -105.14 1.71
N VAL A 300 -68.71 -104.07 2.44
CA VAL A 300 -67.59 -103.16 2.12
C VAL A 300 -66.36 -103.36 3.03
N GLU A 301 -66.50 -103.92 4.24
CA GLU A 301 -65.34 -104.39 5.03
C GLU A 301 -64.56 -105.50 4.32
N VAL A 302 -65.22 -106.26 3.44
CA VAL A 302 -64.59 -107.20 2.50
C VAL A 302 -63.69 -106.49 1.48
N LEU A 303 -63.98 -105.22 1.16
CA LEU A 303 -63.43 -104.53 -0.01
C LEU A 303 -62.37 -103.47 0.36
N LEU A 304 -62.53 -102.76 1.48
CA LEU A 304 -61.68 -101.61 1.85
C LEU A 304 -60.57 -101.91 2.87
N PHE A 305 -60.34 -103.18 3.22
CA PHE A 305 -59.07 -103.59 3.84
C PHE A 305 -57.85 -103.38 2.92
N LEU A 306 -58.07 -103.21 1.61
CA LEU A 306 -57.01 -103.35 0.61
C LEU A 306 -56.03 -102.18 0.47
N LEU A 307 -56.40 -100.91 0.70
CA LEU A 307 -55.56 -99.76 0.27
C LEU A 307 -55.62 -98.53 1.18
N TRP A 308 -54.50 -98.20 1.86
CA TRP A 308 -54.37 -97.07 2.80
C TRP A 308 -53.09 -96.22 2.56
N CYS A 309 -53.26 -94.89 2.50
CA CYS A 309 -52.32 -93.81 2.97
C CYS A 309 -51.07 -93.30 2.17
N GLY A 310 -50.76 -91.97 2.24
CA GLY A 310 -49.35 -91.44 2.21
C GLY A 310 -49.05 -89.94 1.86
N LYS A 311 -48.11 -89.23 2.55
CA LYS A 311 -47.80 -87.73 2.53
C LYS A 311 -46.35 -87.34 2.10
N GLY A 312 -45.86 -86.10 1.87
CA GLY A 312 -46.44 -84.74 1.62
C GLY A 312 -45.62 -83.44 2.05
N LYS A 313 -45.10 -82.62 1.08
CA LYS A 313 -44.53 -81.20 1.14
C LYS A 313 -43.25 -80.80 1.96
N SER A 314 -42.44 -79.79 1.48
CA SER A 314 -41.63 -78.78 2.27
C SER A 314 -40.98 -77.60 1.42
N LYS A 315 -40.22 -76.64 2.04
CA LYS A 315 -39.91 -75.22 1.57
C LYS A 315 -38.53 -74.62 2.07
N SER A 316 -37.99 -73.47 1.56
CA SER A 316 -36.75 -72.76 2.09
C SER A 316 -36.62 -71.20 1.83
N ARG A 317 -35.41 -70.54 1.88
CA ARG A 317 -35.18 -69.04 1.97
C ARG A 317 -33.84 -68.46 1.35
N GLN A 318 -33.43 -67.19 1.65
CA GLN A 318 -32.40 -66.29 1.01
C GLN A 318 -31.52 -65.47 2.03
N LYS A 319 -30.42 -64.73 1.67
CA LYS A 319 -29.60 -63.82 2.56
C LYS A 319 -28.60 -62.75 1.93
N SER A 320 -28.31 -61.63 2.66
CA SER A 320 -27.04 -60.78 2.78
C SER A 320 -26.51 -59.81 1.67
N PRO A 321 -25.48 -58.90 1.88
CA PRO A 321 -25.08 -57.97 3.00
C PRO A 321 -24.51 -56.53 2.58
N GLU A 322 -23.42 -55.99 3.21
CA GLU A 322 -23.02 -54.56 3.49
C GLU A 322 -21.55 -54.14 3.02
N LEU A 323 -21.02 -52.90 3.28
CA LEU A 323 -19.79 -52.28 2.67
C LEU A 323 -18.80 -51.48 3.62
N ASP A 324 -17.67 -50.94 3.09
CA ASP A 324 -16.38 -50.57 3.78
C ASP A 324 -15.80 -49.12 3.45
N ILE A 325 -14.72 -48.63 4.10
CA ILE A 325 -14.25 -47.18 4.10
C ILE A 325 -12.76 -46.94 3.67
N SER A 326 -12.44 -45.78 3.06
CA SER A 326 -11.08 -45.34 2.61
C SER A 326 -10.65 -43.90 3.02
N GLU A 327 -9.37 -43.52 2.78
CA GLU A 327 -8.81 -42.17 3.10
C GLU A 327 -9.48 -40.98 2.38
N PRO A 328 -9.52 -39.77 2.99
CA PRO A 328 -10.24 -38.61 2.46
C PRO A 328 -9.46 -37.82 1.39
N VAL A 329 -10.04 -37.77 0.19
CA VAL A 329 -9.66 -36.84 -0.89
C VAL A 329 -10.10 -35.42 -0.53
N MET A 330 -9.36 -34.39 -0.94
CA MET A 330 -9.79 -32.99 -0.78
C MET A 330 -11.03 -32.71 -1.63
N GLU A 331 -12.09 -32.25 -0.99
CA GLU A 331 -13.41 -32.05 -1.58
C GLU A 331 -13.54 -30.68 -2.25
N ASN A 332 -14.39 -30.61 -3.29
CA ASN A 332 -14.75 -29.37 -3.99
C ASN A 332 -15.74 -28.51 -3.17
N SER A 333 -15.41 -28.31 -1.89
CA SER A 333 -16.21 -27.58 -0.90
C SER A 333 -15.43 -26.39 -0.32
N VAL A 334 -16.16 -25.51 0.38
CA VAL A 334 -15.62 -24.34 1.08
C VAL A 334 -15.86 -24.49 2.59
N ALA A 335 -14.80 -24.40 3.38
CA ALA A 335 -14.90 -24.31 4.83
C ALA A 335 -15.22 -22.86 5.25
N VAL A 336 -16.22 -22.68 6.10
CA VAL A 336 -16.56 -21.40 6.74
C VAL A 336 -16.22 -21.51 8.22
N VAL A 337 -15.11 -20.90 8.60
CA VAL A 337 -14.53 -20.98 9.94
C VAL A 337 -14.99 -19.78 10.78
N SER A 338 -15.56 -20.06 11.95
CA SER A 338 -15.94 -19.06 12.96
C SER A 338 -15.28 -19.34 14.32
N PHE A 339 -14.79 -18.28 14.97
CA PHE A 339 -14.28 -18.34 16.35
C PHE A 339 -15.31 -17.90 17.40
N SER A 340 -16.50 -17.51 16.96
CA SER A 340 -17.54 -16.88 17.79
C SER A 340 -18.84 -17.65 17.65
N GLU A 341 -19.31 -18.26 18.75
CA GLU A 341 -20.55 -19.03 18.75
C GLU A 341 -21.75 -18.13 18.41
N ARG A 342 -21.76 -16.92 18.96
CA ARG A 342 -22.82 -15.93 18.78
C ARG A 342 -22.98 -15.49 17.32
N ASN A 343 -21.88 -15.43 16.57
CA ASN A 343 -21.86 -14.93 15.20
C ASN A 343 -21.66 -16.03 14.13
N LYS A 344 -21.59 -17.32 14.51
CA LYS A 344 -21.40 -18.43 13.55
C LYS A 344 -22.45 -18.48 12.44
N ASP A 345 -23.69 -18.12 12.76
CA ASP A 345 -24.81 -18.11 11.80
C ASP A 345 -24.80 -16.84 10.92
N LEU A 346 -24.30 -15.72 11.46
CA LEU A 346 -24.01 -14.51 10.67
C LEU A 346 -22.90 -14.78 9.65
N HIS A 347 -21.81 -15.43 10.06
CA HIS A 347 -20.71 -15.83 9.18
C HIS A 347 -21.17 -16.78 8.08
N LEU A 348 -22.00 -17.78 8.42
CA LEU A 348 -22.60 -18.67 7.43
C LEU A 348 -23.55 -17.94 6.46
N LYS A 349 -24.38 -17.01 6.96
CA LYS A 349 -25.26 -16.17 6.13
C LYS A 349 -24.45 -15.29 5.16
N LEU A 350 -23.39 -14.65 5.65
CA LEU A 350 -22.48 -13.84 4.86
C LEU A 350 -21.78 -14.67 3.78
N ALA A 351 -21.21 -15.83 4.13
CA ALA A 351 -20.63 -16.73 3.14
C ALA A 351 -21.66 -17.11 2.07
N ARG A 352 -22.86 -17.56 2.47
CA ARG A 352 -23.93 -18.00 1.56
C ARG A 352 -24.41 -16.92 0.57
N SER A 353 -24.26 -15.61 0.84
CA SER A 353 -24.61 -14.59 -0.16
C SER A 353 -23.67 -14.58 -1.37
N VAL A 354 -22.43 -15.07 -1.21
CA VAL A 354 -21.41 -15.13 -2.27
C VAL A 354 -21.20 -16.54 -2.81
N ILE A 355 -21.25 -17.56 -1.95
CA ILE A 355 -20.77 -18.93 -2.23
C ILE A 355 -21.86 -20.02 -2.25
N SER A 356 -23.15 -19.66 -2.35
CA SER A 356 -24.29 -20.60 -2.30
C SER A 356 -24.28 -21.72 -3.35
N SER A 357 -23.47 -21.61 -4.40
CA SER A 357 -23.29 -22.64 -5.44
C SER A 357 -22.32 -23.76 -5.06
N PHE A 358 -21.59 -23.64 -3.94
CA PHE A 358 -20.60 -24.61 -3.49
C PHE A 358 -21.07 -25.32 -2.23
N GLU A 359 -20.57 -26.53 -1.98
CA GLU A 359 -20.76 -27.23 -0.71
C GLU A 359 -20.05 -26.47 0.41
N ILE A 360 -20.71 -26.30 1.56
CA ILE A 360 -20.22 -25.47 2.67
C ILE A 360 -20.06 -26.30 3.94
N HIS A 361 -18.82 -26.41 4.43
CA HIS A 361 -18.53 -26.95 5.75
C HIS A 361 -18.44 -25.85 6.79
N GLN A 362 -19.44 -25.76 7.67
CA GLN A 362 -19.38 -24.86 8.81
C GLN A 362 -18.45 -25.44 9.88
N VAL A 363 -17.41 -24.70 10.24
CA VAL A 363 -16.41 -25.10 11.23
C VAL A 363 -16.38 -24.08 12.36
N TYR A 364 -16.68 -24.51 13.58
CA TYR A 364 -16.66 -23.66 14.76
C TYR A 364 -15.46 -24.01 15.65
N LEU A 365 -14.64 -23.01 15.99
CA LEU A 365 -13.37 -23.16 16.71
C LEU A 365 -13.30 -22.34 18.01
N GLY A 366 -14.39 -21.68 18.41
CA GLY A 366 -14.40 -20.89 19.64
C GLY A 366 -14.28 -21.78 20.89
N GLY A 367 -13.47 -21.35 21.84
CA GLY A 367 -13.15 -22.11 23.06
C GLY A 367 -12.17 -23.28 22.87
N MET A 368 -11.79 -23.63 21.63
CA MET A 368 -10.85 -24.72 21.36
C MET A 368 -9.39 -24.28 21.52
N THR A 369 -8.56 -25.16 22.07
CA THR A 369 -7.09 -25.03 22.11
C THR A 369 -6.45 -25.94 21.07
N ASN A 370 -5.16 -25.72 20.76
CA ASN A 370 -4.35 -26.54 19.82
C ASN A 370 -4.91 -26.69 18.38
N ILE A 371 -5.69 -25.71 17.91
CA ILE A 371 -6.40 -25.79 16.62
C ILE A 371 -5.54 -25.71 15.35
N SER A 372 -4.22 -25.51 15.46
CA SER A 372 -3.29 -25.47 14.32
C SER A 372 -3.17 -26.81 13.57
N THR A 373 -3.52 -27.92 14.24
CA THR A 373 -3.48 -29.28 13.66
C THR A 373 -4.77 -29.70 12.98
N ILE A 374 -5.89 -28.97 13.16
CA ILE A 374 -7.20 -29.32 12.56
C ILE A 374 -7.09 -29.39 11.04
N GLY A 375 -7.47 -30.52 10.45
CA GLY A 375 -7.59 -30.67 9.00
C GLY A 375 -8.92 -30.14 8.50
N LEU A 376 -8.92 -29.54 7.31
CA LEU A 376 -10.13 -29.20 6.57
C LEU A 376 -10.18 -30.08 5.31
N PRO A 377 -11.31 -30.71 4.96
CA PRO A 377 -11.46 -31.43 3.70
C PRO A 377 -11.64 -30.48 2.50
N SER A 378 -11.96 -29.21 2.76
CA SER A 378 -12.32 -28.21 1.75
C SER A 378 -11.11 -27.53 1.08
N LYS A 379 -11.12 -27.42 -0.25
CA LYS A 379 -10.10 -26.69 -1.03
C LYS A 379 -9.99 -25.19 -0.72
N VAL A 380 -11.07 -24.55 -0.26
CA VAL A 380 -11.07 -23.12 0.13
C VAL A 380 -11.54 -22.98 1.57
N CYS A 381 -10.96 -22.04 2.32
CA CYS A 381 -11.30 -21.76 3.71
C CYS A 381 -11.51 -20.25 3.92
N LEU A 382 -12.75 -19.88 4.22
CA LEU A 382 -13.16 -18.53 4.62
C LEU A 382 -13.09 -18.42 6.14
N VAL A 383 -12.17 -17.60 6.64
CA VAL A 383 -11.90 -17.40 8.07
C VAL A 383 -12.53 -16.09 8.53
N PHE A 384 -13.67 -16.17 9.20
CA PHE A 384 -14.38 -14.99 9.70
C PHE A 384 -13.87 -14.55 11.07
N VAL A 385 -13.69 -13.24 11.22
CA VAL A 385 -13.22 -12.59 12.42
C VAL A 385 -14.13 -11.42 12.77
N ASP A 386 -14.71 -11.47 13.97
CA ASP A 386 -15.56 -10.41 14.51
C ASP A 386 -14.82 -9.09 14.79
N LYS A 387 -15.55 -7.98 14.66
CA LYS A 387 -15.12 -6.69 15.16
C LYS A 387 -14.79 -6.77 16.66
N ASN A 388 -13.73 -6.07 17.03
CA ASN A 388 -13.29 -5.89 18.42
C ASN A 388 -12.76 -4.47 18.61
N GLU A 389 -12.80 -3.96 19.84
CA GLU A 389 -12.42 -2.58 20.21
C GLU A 389 -10.99 -2.19 19.78
N ARG A 390 -10.11 -3.20 19.62
CA ARG A 390 -8.69 -3.00 19.26
C ARG A 390 -8.43 -3.08 17.76
N ASN A 391 -9.45 -3.32 16.93
CA ASN A 391 -9.36 -3.51 15.47
C ASN A 391 -8.32 -4.58 15.04
N ILE A 392 -8.20 -5.66 15.82
CA ILE A 392 -7.24 -6.75 15.61
C ILE A 392 -7.89 -7.88 14.79
N ILE A 393 -7.35 -8.16 13.60
CA ILE A 393 -7.84 -9.25 12.73
C ILE A 393 -7.23 -10.58 13.15
N LEU A 394 -5.90 -10.68 13.19
CA LEU A 394 -5.16 -11.79 13.76
C LEU A 394 -4.29 -11.27 14.92
N GLU A 395 -4.13 -12.10 15.94
CA GLU A 395 -3.39 -11.74 17.15
C GLU A 395 -1.89 -11.61 16.89
N THR A 396 -1.29 -10.66 17.59
CA THR A 396 0.15 -10.37 17.56
C THR A 396 0.88 -11.08 18.70
N ASP A 397 2.22 -11.04 18.71
CA ASP A 397 3.02 -11.65 19.79
C ASP A 397 2.79 -11.01 21.18
N VAL A 398 2.08 -9.88 21.25
CA VAL A 398 1.75 -9.15 22.49
C VAL A 398 0.35 -9.51 23.03
N ASP A 399 -0.42 -10.33 22.32
CA ASP A 399 -1.79 -10.73 22.70
C ASP A 399 -1.79 -12.01 23.54
N VAL A 400 -2.62 -12.04 24.59
CA VAL A 400 -2.74 -13.16 25.56
C VAL A 400 -3.24 -14.47 24.91
N SER A 401 -3.93 -14.38 23.77
CA SER A 401 -4.36 -15.52 22.96
C SER A 401 -3.82 -15.38 21.55
N ARG A 402 -3.39 -16.49 20.95
CA ARG A 402 -2.95 -16.59 19.55
C ARG A 402 -3.84 -17.54 18.74
N THR A 403 -5.06 -17.79 19.18
CA THR A 403 -5.93 -18.85 18.63
C THR A 403 -6.20 -18.64 17.14
N ARG A 404 -6.60 -17.44 16.69
CA ARG A 404 -6.88 -17.17 15.27
C ARG A 404 -5.60 -17.26 14.44
N THR A 405 -4.53 -16.64 14.92
CA THR A 405 -3.21 -16.65 14.26
C THR A 405 -2.69 -18.08 14.07
N SER A 406 -2.72 -18.90 15.12
CA SER A 406 -2.23 -20.29 15.10
C SER A 406 -3.02 -21.19 14.16
N PHE A 407 -4.33 -20.95 14.01
CA PHE A 407 -5.16 -21.65 13.04
C PHE A 407 -4.75 -21.29 11.60
N VAL A 408 -4.72 -19.99 11.27
CA VAL A 408 -4.40 -19.50 9.93
C VAL A 408 -3.00 -19.93 9.50
N GLU A 409 -2.00 -19.78 10.38
CA GLU A 409 -0.63 -20.27 10.15
C GLU A 409 -0.57 -21.80 9.99
N GLY A 410 -1.36 -22.54 10.77
CA GLY A 410 -1.50 -23.99 10.66
C GLY A 410 -2.02 -24.44 9.29
N GLN A 411 -3.06 -23.79 8.76
CA GLN A 411 -3.59 -24.12 7.43
C GLN A 411 -2.65 -23.69 6.30
N ILE A 412 -2.03 -22.51 6.40
CA ILE A 412 -1.04 -22.04 5.41
C ILE A 412 0.15 -23.01 5.35
N ARG A 413 0.66 -23.46 6.50
CA ARG A 413 1.78 -24.43 6.57
C ARG A 413 1.44 -25.78 5.92
N LYS A 414 0.17 -26.20 5.97
CA LYS A 414 -0.30 -27.43 5.31
C LYS A 414 -0.40 -27.30 3.79
N GLY A 415 -0.64 -26.09 3.28
CA GLY A 415 -0.72 -25.80 1.84
C GLY A 415 -1.87 -26.49 1.08
N ARG A 416 -2.84 -27.11 1.78
CA ARG A 416 -3.93 -27.89 1.16
C ARG A 416 -5.16 -27.06 0.78
N SER A 417 -5.37 -25.93 1.46
CA SER A 417 -6.56 -25.08 1.27
C SER A 417 -6.14 -23.64 1.00
N GLN A 418 -6.83 -22.97 0.08
CA GLN A 418 -6.69 -21.53 -0.12
C GLN A 418 -7.37 -20.77 1.04
N ILE A 419 -6.62 -19.96 1.78
CA ILE A 419 -7.13 -19.25 2.97
C ILE A 419 -7.53 -17.82 2.60
N ILE A 420 -8.69 -17.38 3.07
CA ILE A 420 -9.17 -16.00 2.94
C ILE A 420 -9.63 -15.54 4.33
N VAL A 421 -9.11 -14.41 4.81
CA VAL A 421 -9.48 -13.84 6.12
C VAL A 421 -10.45 -12.68 5.91
N ILE A 422 -11.58 -12.70 6.63
CA ILE A 422 -12.69 -11.74 6.48
C ILE A 422 -12.97 -11.11 7.84
N TYR A 423 -12.72 -9.80 7.97
CA TYR A 423 -13.02 -9.02 9.17
C TYR A 423 -14.41 -8.39 9.06
N CYS A 424 -15.39 -8.84 9.85
CA CYS A 424 -16.79 -8.46 9.72
C CYS A 424 -17.26 -7.42 10.76
N GLN A 425 -18.43 -6.82 10.54
CA GLN A 425 -19.04 -5.80 11.41
C GLN A 425 -18.22 -4.51 11.53
N HIS A 426 -17.35 -4.23 10.55
CA HIS A 426 -16.50 -3.04 10.52
C HIS A 426 -17.11 -1.94 9.66
N ALA A 427 -17.84 -1.01 10.29
CA ALA A 427 -18.54 0.11 9.66
C ALA A 427 -17.72 0.95 8.66
N GLY A 428 -16.39 1.04 8.82
CA GLY A 428 -15.51 1.70 7.85
C GLY A 428 -15.42 0.99 6.49
N SER A 429 -15.93 -0.25 6.39
CA SER A 429 -15.97 -1.05 5.17
C SER A 429 -17.24 -0.85 4.33
N ASN A 430 -18.21 -0.07 4.81
CA ASN A 430 -19.46 0.17 4.08
C ASN A 430 -19.17 0.88 2.73
N ASN A 431 -19.76 0.38 1.65
CA ASN A 431 -19.61 0.88 0.27
C ASN A 431 -18.15 1.04 -0.22
N MET A 432 -17.22 0.21 0.26
CA MET A 432 -15.83 0.27 -0.18
C MET A 432 -15.59 -0.35 -1.57
N THR A 433 -14.82 0.36 -2.40
CA THR A 433 -14.27 -0.08 -3.70
C THR A 433 -12.92 -0.81 -3.57
N ARG A 434 -12.63 -1.36 -2.39
CA ARG A 434 -11.39 -2.08 -2.05
C ARG A 434 -11.74 -3.32 -1.25
N LEU A 435 -10.78 -4.25 -1.13
CA LEU A 435 -11.01 -5.48 -0.36
C LEU A 435 -11.14 -5.22 1.15
N TYR A 436 -10.38 -4.27 1.71
CA TYR A 436 -10.38 -3.97 3.14
C TYR A 436 -10.16 -2.48 3.45
N ASP A 437 -10.53 -2.06 4.66
CA ASP A 437 -10.34 -0.70 5.19
C ASP A 437 -8.89 -0.47 5.68
N ARG A 438 -8.30 0.66 5.27
CA ARG A 438 -6.96 1.10 5.67
C ARG A 438 -6.87 1.48 7.16
N SER A 439 -7.99 1.70 7.86
CA SER A 439 -8.00 1.90 9.31
C SER A 439 -7.56 0.66 10.10
N LEU A 440 -7.59 -0.53 9.49
CA LEU A 440 -7.17 -1.81 10.06
C LEU A 440 -5.63 -1.95 10.08
N GLY A 441 -4.96 -1.04 10.78
CA GLY A 441 -3.50 -0.93 10.83
C GLY A 441 -2.75 -2.16 11.38
N ASN A 442 -3.46 -3.13 11.96
CA ASN A 442 -2.91 -4.43 12.36
C ASN A 442 -2.41 -5.25 11.15
N ILE A 443 -3.00 -5.10 9.95
CA ILE A 443 -2.62 -5.84 8.72
C ILE A 443 -1.14 -5.67 8.38
N ASN A 444 -0.57 -4.47 8.59
CA ASN A 444 0.84 -4.20 8.28
C ASN A 444 1.81 -4.65 9.38
N LYS A 445 1.30 -5.04 10.56
CA LYS A 445 2.10 -5.43 11.74
C LYS A 445 2.31 -6.94 11.86
N GLN A 446 1.41 -7.75 11.32
CA GLN A 446 1.41 -9.21 11.45
C GLN A 446 1.79 -9.87 10.11
N GLU A 447 2.81 -10.73 10.09
CA GLU A 447 3.41 -11.25 8.86
C GLU A 447 2.40 -12.02 7.99
N THR A 448 1.60 -12.87 8.61
CA THR A 448 0.63 -13.74 7.94
C THR A 448 -0.46 -12.92 7.24
N LEU A 449 -0.98 -11.87 7.89
CA LEU A 449 -1.89 -10.90 7.26
C LEU A 449 -1.23 -10.14 6.13
N ARG A 450 0.04 -9.75 6.26
CA ARG A 450 0.78 -9.08 5.18
C ARG A 450 1.01 -9.99 3.97
N GLN A 451 1.28 -11.28 4.20
CA GLN A 451 1.36 -12.29 3.14
C GLN A 451 0.01 -12.46 2.44
N LEU A 452 -1.07 -12.69 3.20
CA LEU A 452 -2.42 -12.84 2.66
C LEU A 452 -2.90 -11.56 1.93
N GLN A 453 -2.55 -10.38 2.44
CA GLN A 453 -2.89 -9.09 1.84
C GLN A 453 -2.19 -8.91 0.49
N ARG A 454 -0.91 -9.28 0.36
CA ARG A 454 -0.20 -9.32 -0.94
C ARG A 454 -0.83 -10.30 -1.94
N GLN A 455 -1.47 -11.36 -1.45
CA GLN A 455 -2.21 -12.34 -2.25
C GLN A 455 -3.68 -11.96 -2.51
N ASN A 456 -4.12 -10.76 -2.10
CA ASN A 456 -5.51 -10.29 -2.14
C ASN A 456 -6.50 -11.21 -1.39
N ARG A 457 -6.06 -11.81 -0.27
CA ARG A 457 -6.82 -12.76 0.56
C ARG A 457 -7.23 -12.21 1.94
N VAL A 458 -7.22 -10.89 2.12
CA VAL A 458 -7.73 -10.20 3.31
C VAL A 458 -8.85 -9.25 2.91
N LEU A 459 -10.03 -9.44 3.47
CA LEU A 459 -11.21 -8.60 3.27
C LEU A 459 -11.68 -7.99 4.58
N SER A 460 -12.35 -6.84 4.52
CA SER A 460 -13.18 -6.34 5.62
C SER A 460 -14.55 -5.89 5.13
N ILE A 461 -15.59 -6.18 5.92
CA ILE A 461 -16.99 -5.94 5.59
C ILE A 461 -17.72 -5.37 6.80
N ASP A 462 -18.81 -4.64 6.55
CA ASP A 462 -19.71 -4.18 7.59
C ASP A 462 -20.82 -5.21 7.80
N THR A 463 -21.94 -5.05 7.10
CA THR A 463 -23.12 -5.95 7.14
C THR A 463 -23.21 -6.93 5.98
N GLU A 464 -22.51 -6.67 4.87
CA GLU A 464 -22.51 -7.47 3.65
C GLU A 464 -21.24 -7.23 2.83
N PHE A 465 -21.01 -8.07 1.81
CA PHE A 465 -19.94 -7.88 0.84
C PHE A 465 -20.37 -6.88 -0.23
N SER A 466 -19.50 -5.94 -0.61
CA SER A 466 -19.76 -5.10 -1.79
C SER A 466 -19.71 -5.93 -3.08
N ASP A 467 -20.29 -5.44 -4.18
CA ASP A 467 -20.23 -6.10 -5.49
C ASP A 467 -18.79 -6.41 -5.91
N TYR A 468 -17.87 -5.49 -5.63
CA TYR A 468 -16.44 -5.67 -5.89
C TYR A 468 -15.84 -6.85 -5.12
N GLN A 469 -16.14 -6.95 -3.82
CA GLN A 469 -15.67 -8.05 -2.97
C GLN A 469 -16.31 -9.39 -3.34
N SER A 470 -17.61 -9.38 -3.67
CA SER A 470 -18.37 -10.56 -4.10
C SER A 470 -17.83 -11.13 -5.41
N ASN A 471 -17.55 -10.26 -6.39
CA ASN A 471 -16.94 -10.67 -7.66
C ASN A 471 -15.51 -11.21 -7.46
N HIS A 472 -14.70 -10.55 -6.63
CA HIS A 472 -13.34 -11.00 -6.30
C HIS A 472 -13.32 -12.40 -5.65
N LEU A 473 -14.22 -12.64 -4.68
CA LEU A 473 -14.38 -13.95 -4.05
C LEU A 473 -14.82 -15.02 -5.06
N ARG A 474 -15.78 -14.73 -5.94
CA ARG A 474 -16.23 -15.67 -6.99
C ARG A 474 -15.11 -16.03 -7.96
N THR A 475 -14.28 -15.07 -8.37
CA THR A 475 -13.10 -15.33 -9.19
C THR A 475 -12.15 -16.31 -8.51
N ILE A 476 -11.80 -16.06 -7.25
CA ILE A 476 -10.93 -16.94 -6.44
C ILE A 476 -11.51 -18.36 -6.30
N LEU A 477 -12.82 -18.49 -6.10
CA LEU A 477 -13.47 -19.78 -5.94
C LEU A 477 -13.43 -20.57 -7.25
N ASN A 478 -13.75 -19.92 -8.37
CA ASN A 478 -13.64 -20.55 -9.69
C ASN A 478 -12.20 -21.01 -9.97
N GLU A 479 -11.18 -20.19 -9.68
CA GLU A 479 -9.76 -20.57 -9.77
C GLU A 479 -9.37 -21.77 -8.88
N ALA A 480 -10.10 -22.04 -7.80
CA ALA A 480 -9.82 -23.15 -6.88
C ALA A 480 -10.55 -24.46 -7.23
N PHE A 481 -11.65 -24.38 -7.98
CA PHE A 481 -12.51 -25.52 -8.31
C PHE A 481 -12.47 -25.95 -9.79
N CYS A 482 -11.93 -25.10 -10.68
CA CYS A 482 -11.43 -25.53 -11.99
C CYS A 482 -10.17 -26.41 -11.86
#